data_AF-A0A383CJ94-F1
#
_entry.id   AF-A0A383CJ94-F1
#
_cell.length_a   1.000
_cell.length_b   1.000
_cell.length_c   1.000
_cell.angle_alpha   90.00
_cell.angle_beta   90.00
_cell.angle_gamma   90.00
#
_symmetry.space_group_name_H-M   'P 1'
#
loop_
_entity.id
_entity.type
_entity.pdbx_description
1 polymer ?
#
loop_
_entity_poly.entity_id
_entity_poly.type
_entity_poly.pdbx_seq_one_letter_code
_entity_poly.pdbx_strand_id
1 'polypeptide(L)' 'MRIIRFEDKTGQVRLGEEEEDGRARILAGDLLGDLEPTGESVTVGKLLAPLVPTNILCIGLNYREHAVESGAEIP' A
#
# COMPACT_ATOMS: atom_id res chain seq x y z
N MET A 1 -0.21 5.72 10.97
CA MET A 1 -0.44 6.17 9.59
C MET A 1 -0.33 5.01 8.63
N ARG A 2 -1.42 4.64 7.96
CA ARG A 2 -1.44 3.66 6.86
C ARG A 2 -1.79 4.40 5.58
N ILE A 3 -0.84 4.51 4.66
CA ILE A 3 -1.04 5.19 3.37
C ILE A 3 -1.67 4.18 2.40
N ILE A 4 -2.74 4.60 1.74
CA ILE A 4 -3.46 3.80 0.77
C ILE A 4 -3.60 4.55 -0.55
N ARG A 5 -3.60 3.78 -1.63
CA ARG A 5 -3.98 4.24 -2.96
C ARG A 5 -5.36 3.66 -3.27
N PHE A 6 -6.30 4.51 -3.67
CA PHE A 6 -7.69 4.10 -3.86
C PHE A 6 -8.38 4.88 -4.97
N GLU A 7 -9.41 4.31 -5.56
CA GLU A 7 -10.41 5.04 -6.35
C GLU A 7 -11.49 5.57 -5.41
N ASP A 8 -11.81 6.86 -5.50
CA ASP A 8 -12.97 7.44 -4.81
C ASP A 8 -14.29 7.11 -5.52
N LYS A 9 -15.42 7.58 -4.99
CA LYS A 9 -16.75 7.34 -5.58
C LYS A 9 -16.96 7.97 -6.96
N THR A 10 -16.08 8.90 -7.36
CA THR A 10 -16.09 9.53 -8.69
C THR A 10 -15.20 8.79 -9.69
N GLY A 11 -14.47 7.76 -9.24
CA GLY A 11 -13.51 7.00 -10.04
C GLY A 11 -12.12 7.65 -10.11
N GLN A 12 -11.87 8.71 -9.34
CA GLN A 12 -10.54 9.33 -9.31
C GLN A 12 -9.60 8.56 -8.39
N VAL A 13 -8.40 8.28 -8.88
CA VAL A 13 -7.33 7.66 -8.08
C VAL A 13 -6.68 8.70 -7.18
N ARG A 14 -6.58 8.39 -5.89
CA ARG A 14 -6.00 9.27 -4.87
C ARG A 14 -5.04 8.51 -3.95
N LEU A 15 -4.15 9.26 -3.29
CA LEU A 15 -3.42 8.83 -2.11
C LEU A 15 -4.12 9.36 -0.86
N GLY A 16 -4.15 8.57 0.20
CA GLY A 16 -4.72 9.01 1.47
C GLY A 16 -4.20 8.24 2.66
N GLU A 17 -4.35 8.82 3.85
CA GLU A 17 -4.23 8.10 5.11
C GLU A 17 -5.57 7.42 5.41
N GLU A 18 -5.54 6.11 5.63
CA GLU A 18 -6.73 5.32 5.98
C GLU A 18 -7.29 5.80 7.33
N GLU A 19 -8.59 6.10 7.35
CA GLU A 19 -9.36 6.41 8.54
C GLU A 19 -10.30 5.23 8.87
N GLU A 20 -10.95 5.29 10.03
CA GLU A 20 -12.01 4.35 10.36
C GLU A 20 -13.20 4.50 9.39
N ASP A 21 -14.07 3.47 9.32
CA ASP A 21 -15.31 3.49 8.53
C ASP A 21 -15.16 3.55 7.00
N GLY A 22 -14.01 3.14 6.46
CA GLY A 22 -13.79 3.08 5.00
C GLY A 22 -13.65 4.45 4.36
N ARG A 23 -13.19 5.44 5.14
CA ARG A 23 -12.81 6.78 4.66
C ARG A 23 -11.29 6.89 4.59
N ALA A 24 -10.83 7.92 3.89
CA ALA A 24 -9.43 8.27 3.82
C ALA A 24 -9.27 9.78 3.79
N ARG A 25 -8.30 10.29 4.55
CA ARG A 25 -7.85 11.67 4.45
C ARG A 25 -6.93 11.81 3.25
N ILE A 26 -7.25 12.71 2.34
CA ILE A 26 -6.50 12.88 1.10
C ILE A 26 -5.13 13.48 1.40
N LEU A 27 -4.10 12.85 0.84
CA LEU A 27 -2.73 13.32 0.85
C LEU A 27 -2.37 13.87 -0.53
N ALA A 28 -1.74 15.04 -0.58
CA ALA A 28 -1.16 15.63 -1.77
C ALA A 28 0.35 15.38 -1.81
N GLY A 29 0.91 15.22 -3.00
CA GLY A 29 2.34 14.97 -3.21
C GLY A 29 2.63 13.61 -3.87
N ASP A 30 3.81 13.05 -3.59
CA ASP A 30 4.29 11.79 -4.16
C ASP A 30 4.45 10.72 -3.08
N LEU A 31 4.08 9.48 -3.37
CA LEU A 31 4.11 8.38 -2.40
C LEU A 31 5.51 8.11 -1.82
N LEU A 32 6.55 8.30 -2.63
CA LEU A 32 7.95 8.09 -2.24
C LEU A 32 8.69 9.40 -1.96
N GLY A 33 8.02 10.54 -2.13
CA GLY A 33 8.49 11.86 -1.76
C GLY A 33 7.73 12.42 -0.56
N ASP A 34 7.45 13.73 -0.60
CA ASP A 34 6.69 14.40 0.43
C ASP A 34 5.18 14.20 0.24
N LEU A 35 4.49 13.91 1.35
CA LEU A 35 3.05 13.81 1.41
C LEU A 35 2.51 14.74 2.50
N GLU A 36 1.54 15.57 2.13
CA GLU A 36 0.89 16.50 3.05
C GLU A 36 -0.63 16.28 3.11
N PRO A 37 -1.23 16.25 4.31
CA PRO A 37 -2.68 16.22 4.45
C PRO A 37 -3.32 17.46 3.84
N THR A 38 -4.30 17.24 2.97
CA THR A 38 -5.09 18.33 2.36
C THR A 38 -6.17 18.88 3.28
N GLY A 39 -6.51 18.14 4.35
CA GLY A 39 -7.64 18.41 5.24
C GLY A 39 -8.98 17.87 4.73
N GLU A 40 -9.03 17.31 3.53
CA GLU A 40 -10.22 16.67 2.97
C GLU A 40 -10.24 15.17 3.31
N SER A 41 -11.41 14.63 3.67
CA SER A 41 -11.61 13.18 3.81
C SER A 41 -12.75 12.72 2.89
N VAL A 42 -12.51 11.62 2.17
CA VAL A 42 -13.46 11.04 1.20
C VAL A 42 -13.71 9.57 1.48
N THR A 43 -14.85 9.05 1.02
CA THR A 43 -15.16 7.63 1.10
C THR A 43 -14.30 6.85 0.09
N VAL A 44 -13.65 5.79 0.56
CA VAL A 44 -12.93 4.85 -0.30
C VAL A 44 -13.95 4.10 -1.15
N GLY A 45 -13.85 4.24 -2.46
CA GLY A 45 -14.66 3.48 -3.41
C GLY A 45 -14.09 2.06 -3.58
N LYS A 46 -12.82 1.98 -3.96
CA LYS A 46 -12.09 0.74 -4.18
C LYS A 46 -10.63 0.90 -3.78
N LEU A 47 -10.13 0.01 -2.92
CA LEU A 47 -8.70 -0.06 -2.61
C LEU A 47 -7.93 -0.59 -3.82
N LEU A 48 -6.81 0.05 -4.14
CA LEU A 48 -5.89 -0.37 -5.20
C LEU A 48 -4.60 -0.92 -4.58
N ALA A 49 -3.73 -1.49 -5.40
CA ALA A 49 -2.35 -1.71 -5.00
C ALA A 49 -1.74 -0.37 -4.52
N PRO A 50 -0.98 -0.37 -3.40
CA PRO A 50 -0.56 0.86 -2.73
C PRO A 50 0.40 1.70 -3.58
N LEU A 51 1.12 1.06 -4.50
CA LEU A 51 2.09 1.69 -5.40
C LEU A 51 1.97 1.07 -6.79
N VAL A 52 2.35 1.83 -7.82
CA VAL A 52 2.63 1.32 -9.17
C VAL A 52 4.16 1.24 -9.31
N PRO A 53 4.79 0.10 -9.00
CA PRO A 53 6.24 -0.02 -9.03
C PRO A 53 6.77 -0.15 -10.46
N THR A 54 7.97 0.36 -10.71
CA THR A 54 8.69 0.10 -11.97
C THR A 54 9.15 -1.36 -12.07
N ASN A 55 9.61 -1.92 -10.94
CA ASN A 55 10.09 -3.30 -10.84
C ASN A 55 9.65 -3.92 -9.51
N ILE A 56 9.39 -5.23 -9.52
CA ILE A 56 9.12 -6.03 -8.32
C ILE A 56 10.16 -7.14 -8.29
N LEU A 57 11.16 -7.01 -7.43
CA LEU A 57 12.19 -8.01 -7.22
C LEU A 57 11.79 -8.92 -6.07
N CYS A 58 11.90 -10.23 -6.27
CA CYS A 58 11.53 -11.23 -5.28
C CYS A 58 12.76 -12.01 -4.81
N ILE A 59 12.73 -12.46 -3.56
CA ILE A 59 13.71 -13.40 -3.01
C ILE A 59 13.10 -14.81 -2.96
N GLY A 60 13.96 -15.82 -3.05
CA GLY A 60 13.58 -17.23 -2.97
C GLY A 60 13.35 -17.70 -1.54
N LEU A 61 13.87 -18.88 -1.20
CA LEU A 61 13.79 -19.43 0.15
C LEU A 61 14.37 -18.44 1.17
N ASN A 62 13.54 -17.93 2.08
CA ASN A 62 13.93 -16.93 3.08
C ASN A 62 13.28 -17.16 4.46
N TYR A 63 12.81 -18.38 4.71
CA TYR A 63 12.24 -18.79 5.99
C TYR A 63 12.95 -20.05 6.48
N ARG A 64 13.66 -19.92 7.61
CA ARG A 64 14.49 -20.99 8.18
C ARG A 64 13.68 -22.24 8.51
N GLU A 65 12.53 -22.09 9.15
CA GLU A 65 11.67 -23.23 9.52
C GLU A 65 11.16 -23.96 8.28
N HIS A 66 10.80 -23.23 7.22
CA HIS A 66 10.39 -23.81 5.95
C HIS A 66 11.55 -24.56 5.26
N ALA A 67 12.78 -24.03 5.34
CA ALA A 67 13.97 -24.74 4.84
C ALA A 67 14.18 -26.07 5.56
N VAL A 68 14.06 -26.08 6.89
CA VAL A 68 14.18 -27.30 7.71
C VAL A 68 13.07 -28.30 7.39
N GLU A 69 11.81 -27.84 7.30
CA GLU A 69 10.65 -28.68 7.00
C GLU A 69 10.75 -29.34 5.61
N SER A 70 11.22 -28.58 4.62
CA SER A 70 11.35 -29.06 3.23
C SER A 70 12.65 -29.83 2.96
N GLY A 71 13.58 -29.89 3.92
CA GLY A 71 14.91 -30.49 3.73
C GLY A 71 15.83 -29.70 2.80
N ALA A 72 15.53 -28.42 2.55
CA ALA A 72 16.37 -27.53 1.77
C ALA A 72 17.59 -27.05 2.59
N GLU A 73 18.68 -26.69 1.90
CA GLU A 73 19.80 -26.00 2.55
C GLU A 73 19.31 -24.68 3.16
N ILE A 74 19.74 -24.41 4.39
CA ILE A 74 19.35 -23.19 5.09
C ILE A 74 20.08 -22.00 4.46
N PRO A 75 19.37 -20.92 4.06
CA PRO A 75 19.96 -19.68 3.58
C PRO A 75 20.81 -18.93 4.63
#